data_AF-A0A3C1RLZ3-F1
#
_entry.id   AF-A0A3C1RLZ3-F1
#
_cell.length_a   1.000
_cell.length_b   1.000
_cell.length_c   1.000
_cell.angle_alpha   90.00
_cell.angle_beta   90.00
_cell.angle_gamma   90.00
#
_symmetry.space_group_name_H-M   'P 1'
#
loop_
_entity.id
_entity.type
_entity.pdbx_description
1 polymer ?
#
loop_
_entity_poly.entity_id
_entity_poly.type
_entity_poly.pdbx_seq_one_letter_code
_entity_poly.pdbx_strand_id
1 'polypeptide(L)'
;WNQWLQFKTEQVTSFVAEVSHFLKQQKPNVILSVAVFSNPEQERVMKIQQQWEVWAKKGYVDLIVPMTYAMDTNRLQRITQPLTQEQKLGSALISPSIKLLNISEIVAIDQLQSLRDLPTGGYSIFAVESIGNNLQNYFHRTQNHSSKTQPPIPYRQPFAAAHDRYLALKREWSFLLANEQLWIRDGELKSLSIQAEDLAQTLKQLEDNPSPQTLGIAQQKLATFQKQFQISMRLQALERPYQVSSWGNRLASIEMLLRYGERRIRN
;
A
#
# COMPACT_ATOMS: atom_id res chain seq x y z
N TRP A 1 -18.94 -25.33 -21.05
CA TRP A 1 -17.72 -24.97 -20.28
C TRP A 1 -17.83 -23.58 -19.64
N ASN A 2 -18.10 -22.51 -20.39
CA ASN A 2 -18.16 -21.14 -19.83
C ASN A 2 -19.23 -20.94 -18.74
N GLN A 3 -20.45 -21.49 -18.91
CA GLN A 3 -21.50 -21.43 -17.88
C GLN A 3 -21.10 -22.14 -16.59
N TRP A 4 -20.40 -23.28 -16.68
CA TRP A 4 -19.89 -23.99 -15.51
C TRP A 4 -18.81 -23.21 -14.78
N LEU A 5 -17.90 -22.56 -15.53
CA LEU A 5 -16.88 -21.70 -14.95
C LEU A 5 -17.51 -20.49 -14.23
N GLN A 6 -18.51 -19.86 -14.86
CA GLN A 6 -19.25 -18.76 -14.29
C GLN A 6 -19.95 -19.19 -13.00
N PHE A 7 -20.71 -20.29 -13.03
CA PHE A 7 -21.38 -20.84 -11.84
C PHE A 7 -20.40 -21.03 -10.68
N LYS A 8 -19.27 -21.73 -10.89
CA LYS A 8 -18.27 -21.93 -9.82
C LYS A 8 -17.69 -20.61 -9.29
N THR A 9 -17.46 -19.65 -10.17
CA THR A 9 -16.93 -18.32 -9.79
C THR A 9 -17.96 -17.52 -8.98
N GLU A 10 -19.23 -17.62 -9.33
CA GLU A 10 -20.35 -17.05 -8.59
C GLU A 10 -20.48 -17.70 -7.21
N GLN A 11 -20.36 -19.03 -7.09
CA GLN A 11 -20.41 -19.70 -5.79
C GLN A 11 -19.35 -19.18 -4.81
N VAL A 12 -18.09 -19.04 -5.26
CA VAL A 12 -17.01 -18.49 -4.41
C VAL A 12 -17.30 -17.03 -4.07
N THR A 13 -17.75 -16.24 -5.05
CA THR A 13 -18.02 -14.81 -4.85
C THR A 13 -19.19 -14.55 -3.91
N SER A 14 -20.28 -15.29 -4.04
CA SER A 14 -21.45 -15.20 -3.16
C SER A 14 -21.09 -15.58 -1.73
N PHE A 15 -20.31 -16.65 -1.54
CA PHE A 15 -19.82 -17.01 -0.20
C PHE A 15 -19.02 -15.88 0.46
N VAL A 16 -18.08 -15.26 -0.26
CA VAL A 16 -17.30 -14.11 0.25
C VAL A 16 -18.22 -12.94 0.60
N ALA A 17 -19.23 -12.66 -0.23
CA ALA A 17 -20.20 -11.60 -0.01
C ALA A 17 -21.07 -11.85 1.23
N GLU A 18 -21.59 -13.06 1.39
CA GLU A 18 -22.42 -13.50 2.51
C GLU A 18 -21.65 -13.42 3.83
N VAL A 19 -20.42 -13.93 3.87
CA VAL A 19 -19.54 -13.83 5.05
C VAL A 19 -19.25 -12.37 5.39
N SER A 20 -18.92 -11.55 4.40
CA SER A 20 -18.73 -10.11 4.59
C SER A 20 -19.95 -9.43 5.20
N HIS A 21 -21.14 -9.71 4.66
CA HIS A 21 -22.38 -9.10 5.11
C HIS A 21 -22.72 -9.54 6.54
N PHE A 22 -22.66 -10.85 6.80
CA PHE A 22 -22.89 -11.43 8.11
C PHE A 22 -21.95 -10.83 9.17
N LEU A 23 -20.64 -10.80 8.90
CA LEU A 23 -19.67 -10.26 9.85
C LEU A 23 -19.89 -8.77 10.12
N LYS A 24 -20.18 -7.96 9.09
CA LYS A 24 -20.39 -6.50 9.25
C LYS A 24 -21.71 -6.17 9.94
N GLN A 25 -22.76 -6.97 9.78
CA GLN A 25 -23.99 -6.83 10.56
C GLN A 25 -23.73 -6.98 12.06
N GLN A 26 -22.85 -7.90 12.45
CA GLN A 26 -22.54 -8.18 13.87
C GLN A 26 -21.46 -7.26 14.43
N LYS A 27 -20.46 -6.91 13.61
CA LYS A 27 -19.30 -6.10 13.97
C LYS A 27 -18.98 -5.16 12.81
N PRO A 28 -19.59 -3.97 12.72
CA PRO A 28 -19.43 -3.05 11.58
C PRO A 28 -17.98 -2.68 11.25
N ASN A 29 -17.11 -2.67 12.27
CA ASN A 29 -15.70 -2.30 12.15
C ASN A 29 -14.75 -3.49 11.96
N VAL A 30 -15.26 -4.72 11.81
CA VAL A 30 -14.42 -5.90 11.57
C VAL A 30 -13.75 -5.81 10.21
N ILE A 31 -12.48 -6.22 10.15
CA ILE A 31 -11.70 -6.26 8.92
C ILE A 31 -11.78 -7.65 8.34
N LEU A 32 -12.24 -7.75 7.09
CA LEU A 32 -12.19 -9.01 6.34
C LEU A 32 -11.03 -8.98 5.35
N SER A 33 -10.02 -9.82 5.60
CA SER A 33 -8.89 -10.02 4.69
C SER A 33 -8.98 -11.35 3.95
N VAL A 34 -8.42 -11.42 2.74
CA VAL A 34 -8.33 -12.66 1.95
C VAL A 34 -6.90 -12.93 1.51
N ALA A 35 -6.40 -14.14 1.78
CA ALA A 35 -5.16 -14.65 1.20
C ALA A 35 -5.47 -15.32 -0.14
N VAL A 36 -4.90 -14.81 -1.23
CA VAL A 36 -5.34 -15.15 -2.60
C VAL A 36 -4.17 -15.46 -3.51
N PHE A 37 -4.42 -16.21 -4.58
CA PHE A 37 -3.38 -16.46 -5.59
C PHE A 37 -3.06 -15.19 -6.36
N SER A 38 -1.77 -14.94 -6.59
CA SER A 38 -1.26 -13.77 -7.32
C SER A 38 -1.24 -13.96 -8.84
N ASN A 39 -1.74 -15.09 -9.36
CA ASN A 39 -1.82 -15.35 -10.79
C ASN A 39 -2.63 -14.26 -11.53
N PRO A 40 -2.33 -14.01 -12.82
CA PRO A 40 -3.14 -13.13 -13.67
C PRO A 40 -4.62 -13.50 -13.61
N GLU A 41 -5.50 -12.48 -13.67
CA GLU A 41 -6.95 -12.62 -13.50
C GLU A 41 -7.54 -13.75 -14.34
N GLN A 42 -7.23 -13.79 -15.65
CA GLN A 42 -7.73 -14.82 -16.55
C GLN A 42 -7.34 -16.24 -16.11
N GLU A 43 -6.07 -16.46 -15.78
CA GLU A 43 -5.58 -17.78 -15.34
C GLU A 43 -6.25 -18.18 -14.03
N ARG A 44 -6.32 -17.25 -13.08
CA ARG A 44 -6.86 -17.49 -11.75
C ARG A 44 -8.35 -17.82 -11.80
N VAL A 45 -9.13 -17.08 -12.58
CA VAL A 45 -10.56 -17.37 -12.77
C VAL A 45 -10.74 -18.73 -13.41
N MET A 46 -10.02 -19.02 -14.51
CA MET A 46 -10.13 -20.29 -15.23
C MET A 46 -9.75 -21.51 -14.38
N LYS A 47 -8.70 -21.42 -13.57
CA LYS A 47 -8.17 -22.57 -12.81
C LYS A 47 -8.81 -22.72 -11.44
N ILE A 48 -8.98 -21.62 -10.71
CA ILE A 48 -9.33 -21.65 -9.28
C ILE A 48 -10.46 -20.69 -8.88
N GLN A 49 -11.10 -20.04 -9.86
CA GLN A 49 -12.37 -19.30 -9.69
C GLN A 49 -12.32 -18.16 -8.64
N GLN A 50 -11.14 -17.60 -8.39
CA GLN A 50 -11.00 -16.43 -7.52
C GLN A 50 -11.07 -15.13 -8.34
N GLN A 51 -12.06 -14.28 -8.06
CA GLN A 51 -12.22 -12.94 -8.62
C GLN A 51 -12.06 -11.87 -7.52
N TRP A 52 -10.89 -11.82 -6.88
CA TRP A 52 -10.69 -10.93 -5.75
C TRP A 52 -10.75 -9.45 -6.10
N GLU A 53 -10.53 -9.04 -7.36
CA GLU A 53 -10.77 -7.69 -7.84
C GLU A 53 -12.25 -7.34 -7.75
N VAL A 54 -13.15 -8.28 -8.08
CA VAL A 54 -14.60 -8.10 -7.95
C VAL A 54 -14.97 -7.97 -6.47
N TRP A 55 -14.39 -8.81 -5.60
CA TRP A 55 -14.65 -8.74 -4.16
C TRP A 55 -14.19 -7.40 -3.56
N ALA A 56 -13.04 -6.90 -4.01
CA ALA A 56 -12.48 -5.61 -3.61
C ALA A 56 -13.36 -4.44 -4.09
N LYS A 57 -13.71 -4.39 -5.38
CA LYS A 57 -14.57 -3.35 -5.97
C LYS A 57 -15.95 -3.28 -5.32
N LYS A 58 -16.54 -4.44 -5.01
CA LYS A 58 -17.85 -4.52 -4.34
C LYS A 58 -17.77 -4.26 -2.83
N GLY A 59 -16.58 -4.04 -2.27
CA GLY A 59 -16.39 -3.76 -0.85
C GLY A 59 -16.64 -4.95 0.07
N TYR A 60 -16.62 -6.18 -0.45
CA TYR A 60 -16.78 -7.38 0.36
C TYR A 60 -15.58 -7.55 1.30
N VAL A 61 -14.38 -7.28 0.79
CA VAL A 61 -13.12 -7.40 1.53
C VAL A 61 -12.50 -6.03 1.78
N ASP A 62 -11.67 -5.95 2.81
CA ASP A 62 -10.95 -4.76 3.25
C ASP A 62 -9.47 -4.81 2.88
N LEU A 63 -8.89 -6.03 2.90
CA LEU A 63 -7.47 -6.27 2.65
C LEU A 63 -7.26 -7.50 1.77
N ILE A 64 -6.61 -7.32 0.64
CA ILE A 64 -6.14 -8.40 -0.23
C ILE A 64 -4.70 -8.74 0.14
N VAL A 65 -4.41 -10.02 0.34
CA VAL A 65 -3.07 -10.54 0.63
C VAL A 65 -2.67 -11.53 -0.46
N PRO A 66 -2.16 -11.07 -1.61
CA PRO A 66 -1.71 -11.97 -2.65
C PRO A 66 -0.50 -12.80 -2.22
N MET A 67 -0.53 -14.10 -2.49
CA MET A 67 0.55 -15.05 -2.26
C MET A 67 1.64 -14.92 -3.33
N THR A 68 2.36 -13.80 -3.32
CA THR A 68 3.44 -13.45 -4.26
C THR A 68 4.72 -14.24 -3.99
N TYR A 69 4.62 -15.54 -3.75
CA TYR A 69 5.73 -16.37 -3.32
C TYR A 69 6.75 -16.58 -4.45
N ALA A 70 7.99 -16.18 -4.20
CA ALA A 70 9.07 -16.23 -5.16
C ALA A 70 10.40 -16.57 -4.46
N MET A 71 11.29 -17.26 -5.18
CA MET A 71 12.61 -17.64 -4.66
C MET A 71 13.63 -16.50 -4.75
N ASP A 72 13.36 -15.48 -5.58
CA ASP A 72 14.24 -14.34 -5.82
C ASP A 72 13.43 -13.03 -5.97
N THR A 73 14.08 -11.91 -5.69
CA THR A 73 13.47 -10.57 -5.68
C THR A 73 12.97 -10.13 -7.05
N ASN A 74 13.67 -10.49 -8.14
CA ASN A 74 13.22 -10.14 -9.50
C ASN A 74 11.91 -10.84 -9.85
N ARG A 75 11.77 -12.12 -9.47
CA ARG A 75 10.51 -12.86 -9.66
C ARG A 75 9.39 -12.29 -8.79
N LEU A 76 9.67 -11.94 -7.53
CA LEU A 76 8.70 -11.27 -6.67
C LEU A 76 8.18 -9.98 -7.31
N GLN A 77 9.08 -9.12 -7.79
CA GLN A 77 8.73 -7.86 -8.43
C GLN A 77 7.87 -8.08 -9.68
N ARG A 78 8.24 -9.04 -10.56
CA ARG A 78 7.45 -9.38 -11.76
C ARG A 78 6.02 -9.83 -11.43
N ILE A 79 5.85 -10.59 -10.34
CA ILE A 79 4.52 -11.04 -9.91
C ILE A 79 3.74 -9.88 -9.28
N THR A 80 4.41 -9.02 -8.50
CA THR A 80 3.74 -8.02 -7.67
C THR A 80 3.41 -6.74 -8.41
N GLN A 81 4.29 -6.24 -9.29
CA GLN A 81 4.10 -4.96 -9.97
C GLN A 81 2.73 -4.83 -10.66
N PRO A 82 2.25 -5.81 -11.47
CA PRO A 82 0.94 -5.72 -12.12
C PRO A 82 -0.21 -5.59 -11.11
N LEU A 83 -0.12 -6.25 -9.96
CA LEU A 83 -1.16 -6.22 -8.93
C LEU A 83 -1.33 -4.83 -8.29
N THR A 84 -0.29 -4.02 -8.32
CA THR A 84 -0.23 -2.71 -7.66
C THR A 84 -0.53 -1.54 -8.60
N GLN A 85 -0.41 -1.76 -9.92
CA GLN A 85 -0.73 -0.77 -10.94
C GLN A 85 -2.23 -0.72 -11.28
N GLU A 86 -2.95 -1.78 -10.95
CA GLU A 86 -4.36 -1.88 -11.25
C GLU A 86 -5.19 -1.08 -10.22
N GLN A 87 -5.73 0.08 -10.63
CA GLN A 87 -6.81 0.81 -9.93
C GLN A 87 -8.11 -0.02 -9.78
N LYS A 88 -8.06 -1.34 -9.96
CA LYS A 88 -9.16 -2.28 -9.95
C LYS A 88 -9.56 -2.72 -8.54
N LEU A 89 -8.96 -2.20 -7.47
CA LEU A 89 -9.27 -2.64 -6.09
C LEU A 89 -10.33 -1.80 -5.37
N GLY A 90 -10.82 -0.73 -5.99
CA GLY A 90 -11.72 0.20 -5.31
C GLY A 90 -11.06 0.79 -4.07
N SER A 91 -11.72 0.64 -2.91
CA SER A 91 -11.18 1.10 -1.62
C SER A 91 -10.36 0.06 -0.86
N ALA A 92 -10.29 -1.20 -1.30
CA ALA A 92 -9.56 -2.23 -0.56
C ALA A 92 -8.04 -1.97 -0.56
N LEU A 93 -7.38 -2.34 0.54
CA LEU A 93 -5.91 -2.34 0.63
C LEU A 93 -5.32 -3.61 0.01
N ILE A 94 -4.09 -3.52 -0.47
CA ILE A 94 -3.31 -4.68 -0.93
C ILE A 94 -2.01 -4.79 -0.15
N SER A 95 -1.70 -6.00 0.32
CA SER A 95 -0.48 -6.33 1.06
C SER A 95 0.11 -7.62 0.49
N PRO A 96 0.94 -7.54 -0.57
CA PRO A 96 1.62 -8.69 -1.14
C PRO A 96 2.42 -9.44 -0.07
N SER A 97 2.54 -10.75 -0.22
CA SER A 97 3.12 -11.61 0.81
C SER A 97 4.39 -12.34 0.36
N ILE A 98 5.34 -12.41 1.28
CA ILE A 98 6.60 -13.13 1.09
C ILE A 98 6.51 -14.47 1.80
N LYS A 99 6.95 -15.53 1.12
CA LYS A 99 7.18 -16.83 1.76
C LYS A 99 8.65 -16.93 2.16
N LEU A 100 8.91 -16.92 3.47
CA LEU A 100 10.25 -17.06 4.06
C LEU A 100 10.80 -18.48 3.96
N LEU A 101 9.93 -19.50 3.91
CA LEU A 101 10.38 -20.88 3.78
C LEU A 101 11.19 -21.05 2.50
N ASN A 102 12.38 -21.63 2.64
CA ASN A 102 13.32 -21.98 1.58
C ASN A 102 13.96 -20.79 0.86
N ILE A 103 13.92 -19.57 1.40
CA ILE A 103 14.73 -18.44 0.92
C ILE A 103 15.76 -18.06 1.97
N SER A 104 16.90 -17.51 1.52
CA SER A 104 17.91 -16.98 2.43
C SER A 104 17.42 -15.67 3.06
N GLU A 105 17.97 -15.33 4.22
CA GLU A 105 17.61 -14.10 4.93
C GLU A 105 17.90 -12.84 4.12
N ILE A 106 19.01 -12.81 3.37
CA ILE A 106 19.36 -11.69 2.50
C ILE A 106 18.28 -11.50 1.43
N VAL A 107 17.85 -12.60 0.79
CA VAL A 107 16.75 -12.56 -0.19
C VAL A 107 15.45 -12.11 0.47
N ALA A 108 15.16 -12.56 1.70
CA ALA A 108 13.98 -12.10 2.42
C ALA A 108 14.01 -10.58 2.67
N ILE A 109 15.14 -10.03 3.08
CA ILE A 109 15.32 -8.58 3.29
C ILE A 109 15.16 -7.81 1.97
N ASP A 110 15.77 -8.28 0.88
CA ASP A 110 15.64 -7.66 -0.44
C ASP A 110 14.19 -7.67 -0.93
N GLN A 111 13.50 -8.79 -0.74
CA GLN A 111 12.09 -8.92 -1.05
C GLN A 111 11.23 -7.96 -0.23
N LEU A 112 11.47 -7.86 1.09
CA LEU A 112 10.78 -6.92 1.97
C LEU A 112 10.99 -5.48 1.52
N GLN A 113 12.22 -5.09 1.20
CA GLN A 113 12.52 -3.75 0.70
C GLN A 113 11.81 -3.49 -0.64
N SER A 114 11.84 -4.45 -1.55
CA SER A 114 11.17 -4.32 -2.85
C SER A 114 9.65 -4.09 -2.72
N LEU A 115 8.99 -4.71 -1.74
CA LEU A 115 7.55 -4.49 -1.49
C LEU A 115 7.27 -3.13 -0.84
N ARG A 116 8.19 -2.62 -0.01
CA ARG A 116 8.08 -1.29 0.60
C ARG A 116 8.18 -0.16 -0.44
N ASP A 117 8.84 -0.43 -1.56
CA ASP A 117 9.03 0.49 -2.68
C ASP A 117 7.88 0.48 -3.69
N LEU A 118 6.89 -0.42 -3.52
CA LEU A 118 5.69 -0.51 -4.36
C LEU A 118 4.49 0.21 -3.75
N PRO A 119 3.47 0.60 -4.56
CA PRO A 119 2.30 1.33 -4.07
C PRO A 119 1.31 0.39 -3.35
N THR A 120 1.73 -0.16 -2.21
CA THR A 120 1.01 -1.14 -1.40
C THR A 120 0.61 -0.59 -0.04
N GLY A 121 -0.30 -1.29 0.64
CA GLY A 121 -0.71 -1.00 2.02
C GLY A 121 0.31 -1.45 3.06
N GLY A 122 1.32 -2.20 2.63
CA GLY A 122 2.29 -2.89 3.44
C GLY A 122 2.64 -4.22 2.77
N TYR A 123 3.21 -5.12 3.56
CA TYR A 123 3.49 -6.48 3.14
C TYR A 123 3.07 -7.45 4.23
N SER A 124 2.89 -8.71 3.84
CA SER A 124 2.62 -9.81 4.76
C SER A 124 3.74 -10.85 4.67
N ILE A 125 3.91 -11.66 5.71
CA ILE A 125 5.00 -12.64 5.80
C ILE A 125 4.40 -14.00 6.14
N PHE A 126 4.85 -15.04 5.42
CA PHE A 126 4.50 -16.43 5.67
C PHE A 126 5.77 -17.30 5.74
N ALA A 127 5.99 -18.17 6.72
CA ALA A 127 5.27 -18.31 7.97
C ALA A 127 6.06 -17.66 9.12
N VAL A 128 5.35 -17.31 10.20
CA VAL A 128 5.95 -16.68 11.39
C VAL A 128 7.06 -17.52 12.00
N GLU A 129 6.96 -18.85 11.91
CA GLU A 129 7.95 -19.81 12.42
C GLU A 129 9.32 -19.66 11.74
N SER A 130 9.36 -19.12 10.52
CA SER A 130 10.60 -18.87 9.78
C SER A 130 11.31 -17.57 10.18
N ILE A 131 10.72 -16.79 11.10
CA ILE A 131 11.30 -15.53 11.57
C ILE A 131 12.31 -15.82 12.70
N GLY A 132 13.58 -16.01 12.31
CA GLY A 132 14.70 -16.13 13.23
C GLY A 132 15.15 -14.79 13.84
N ASN A 133 16.09 -14.85 14.79
CA ASN A 133 16.58 -13.70 15.56
C ASN A 133 17.05 -12.52 14.71
N ASN A 134 17.73 -12.79 13.59
CA ASN A 134 18.24 -11.74 12.71
C ASN A 134 17.12 -10.96 12.00
N LEU A 135 16.11 -11.65 11.46
CA LEU A 135 14.91 -11.00 10.91
C LEU A 135 14.15 -10.23 11.99
N GLN A 136 14.04 -10.76 13.21
CA GLN A 136 13.47 -10.01 14.34
C GLN A 136 14.26 -8.72 14.59
N ASN A 137 15.59 -8.79 14.65
CA ASN A 137 16.47 -7.64 14.80
C ASN A 137 16.37 -6.64 13.64
N TYR A 138 16.15 -7.13 12.42
CA TYR A 138 15.87 -6.28 11.25
C TYR A 138 14.54 -5.53 11.42
N PHE A 139 13.47 -6.21 11.83
CA PHE A 139 12.17 -5.57 12.10
C PHE A 139 12.23 -4.57 13.26
N HIS A 140 12.92 -4.90 14.35
CA HIS A 140 13.13 -3.96 15.45
C HIS A 140 13.85 -2.69 14.98
N ARG A 141 14.90 -2.80 14.17
CA ARG A 141 15.63 -1.63 13.64
C ARG A 141 14.81 -0.79 12.66
N THR A 142 13.96 -1.42 11.86
CA THR A 142 13.28 -0.77 10.73
C THR A 142 11.83 -0.36 10.98
N GLN A 143 11.20 -0.89 12.03
CA GLN A 143 9.79 -0.66 12.35
C GLN A 143 9.55 -0.29 13.81
N ASN A 144 10.48 -0.62 14.70
CA ASN A 144 10.36 -0.33 16.12
C ASN A 144 11.28 0.84 16.47
N HIS A 145 10.92 2.05 16.03
CA HIS A 145 11.54 3.23 16.59
C HIS A 145 11.12 3.33 18.06
N SER A 146 12.07 3.65 18.94
CA SER A 146 11.97 3.79 20.40
C SER A 146 10.96 4.85 20.90
N SER A 147 9.95 5.19 20.09
CA SER A 147 8.82 6.03 20.42
C SER A 147 7.96 5.34 21.47
N LYS A 148 7.51 6.11 22.47
CA LYS A 148 6.51 5.67 23.46
C LYS A 148 5.15 5.34 22.82
N THR A 149 4.94 5.68 21.55
CA THR A 149 3.69 5.45 20.80
C THR A 149 3.88 4.41 19.70
N GLN A 150 2.98 3.43 19.65
CA GLN A 150 2.94 2.44 18.57
C GLN A 150 2.60 3.12 17.23
N PRO A 151 3.23 2.72 16.12
CA PRO A 151 2.93 3.28 14.81
C PRO A 151 1.49 2.96 14.39
N PRO A 152 0.85 3.84 13.59
CA PRO A 152 -0.54 3.64 13.15
C PRO A 152 -0.66 2.39 12.27
N ILE A 153 -1.62 1.53 12.59
CA ILE A 153 -1.91 0.32 11.81
C ILE A 153 -2.75 0.74 10.59
N PRO A 154 -2.29 0.57 9.33
CA PRO A 154 -2.93 1.16 8.16
C PRO A 154 -4.41 0.82 7.98
N TYR A 155 -4.80 -0.45 8.14
CA TYR A 155 -6.19 -0.89 8.02
C TYR A 155 -7.03 -0.59 9.27
N ARG A 156 -6.46 -0.03 10.35
CA ARG A 156 -7.19 0.43 11.54
C ARG A 156 -7.22 1.95 11.69
N GLN A 157 -6.19 2.63 11.23
CA GLN A 157 -5.96 4.07 11.39
C GLN A 157 -5.44 4.65 10.06
N PRO A 158 -6.23 4.61 8.98
CA PRO A 158 -5.73 4.95 7.64
C PRO A 158 -5.25 6.39 7.51
N PHE A 159 -5.91 7.36 8.16
CA PHE A 159 -5.52 8.77 8.11
C PHE A 159 -4.24 9.04 8.89
N ALA A 160 -4.10 8.49 10.10
CA ALA A 160 -2.85 8.55 10.85
C ALA A 160 -1.70 7.87 10.10
N ALA A 161 -1.94 6.70 9.49
CA ALA A 161 -0.95 6.01 8.68
C ALA A 161 -0.57 6.79 7.40
N ALA A 162 -1.53 7.47 6.76
CA ALA A 162 -1.27 8.34 5.62
C ALA A 162 -0.36 9.52 6.01
N HIS A 163 -0.69 10.19 7.12
CA HIS A 163 0.10 11.30 7.65
C HIS A 163 1.52 10.86 8.07
N ASP A 164 1.66 9.79 8.86
CA ASP A 164 2.97 9.28 9.30
C ASP A 164 3.87 8.88 8.10
N ARG A 165 3.31 8.16 7.12
CA ARG A 165 4.05 7.77 5.91
C ARG A 165 4.47 8.98 5.08
N TYR A 166 3.62 10.01 5.02
CA TYR A 166 3.96 11.26 4.35
C TYR A 166 5.09 12.00 5.05
N LEU A 167 5.05 12.11 6.38
CA LEU A 167 6.13 12.71 7.15
C LEU A 167 7.44 11.94 7.00
N ALA A 168 7.40 10.61 6.91
CA ALA A 168 8.58 9.81 6.64
C ALA A 168 9.21 10.10 5.27
N LEU A 169 8.40 10.20 4.21
CA LEU A 169 8.85 10.66 2.89
C LEU A 169 9.45 12.07 2.97
N LYS A 170 8.79 12.95 3.72
CA LYS A 170 9.23 14.33 3.87
C LYS A 170 10.59 14.45 4.54
N ARG A 171 10.82 13.70 5.60
CA ARG A 171 12.13 13.63 6.28
C ARG A 171 13.23 13.14 5.33
N GLU A 172 12.93 12.13 4.51
CA GLU A 172 13.89 11.53 3.59
C GLU A 172 14.37 12.51 2.50
N TRP A 173 13.46 13.17 1.78
CA TRP A 173 13.89 14.15 0.78
C TRP A 173 14.56 15.38 1.42
N SER A 174 14.16 15.77 2.64
CA SER A 174 14.73 16.92 3.32
C SER A 174 16.15 16.62 3.77
N PHE A 175 16.40 15.39 4.22
CA PHE A 175 17.73 14.90 4.50
C PHE A 175 18.61 14.95 3.24
N LEU A 176 18.12 14.47 2.10
CA LEU A 176 18.91 14.49 0.86
C LEU A 176 19.18 15.92 0.36
N LEU A 177 18.20 16.83 0.46
CA LEU A 177 18.40 18.25 0.13
C LEU A 177 19.47 18.89 1.02
N ALA A 178 19.42 18.65 2.33
CA ALA A 178 20.37 19.20 3.30
C ALA A 178 21.80 18.67 3.10
N ASN A 179 21.97 17.51 2.45
CA ASN A 179 23.26 16.90 2.14
C ASN A 179 23.67 17.09 0.67
N GLU A 180 22.98 17.94 -0.09
CA GLU A 180 23.26 18.19 -1.52
C GLU A 180 23.16 16.94 -2.42
N GLN A 181 22.35 15.95 -2.00
CA GLN A 181 22.12 14.67 -2.67
C GLN A 181 20.80 14.60 -3.47
N LEU A 182 20.11 15.73 -3.60
CA LEU A 182 18.86 15.84 -4.34
C LEU A 182 18.88 17.06 -5.26
N TRP A 183 18.76 16.81 -6.57
CA TRP A 183 18.83 17.86 -7.59
C TRP A 183 17.44 18.33 -8.04
N ILE A 184 17.11 19.58 -7.71
CA ILE A 184 15.85 20.25 -8.05
C ILE A 184 16.17 21.69 -8.45
N ARG A 185 15.46 22.24 -9.44
CA ARG A 185 15.63 23.65 -9.84
C ARG A 185 15.07 24.59 -8.77
N ASP A 186 15.70 25.72 -8.50
CA ASP A 186 15.31 26.65 -7.42
C ASP A 186 13.81 27.03 -7.45
N GLY A 187 13.28 27.34 -8.63
CA GLY A 187 11.86 27.67 -8.81
C GLY A 187 10.92 26.50 -8.46
N GLU A 188 11.33 25.27 -8.79
CA GLU A 188 10.59 24.04 -8.46
C GLU A 188 10.73 23.70 -6.97
N LEU A 189 11.91 23.89 -6.38
CA LEU A 189 12.19 23.63 -4.97
C LEU A 189 11.33 24.50 -4.06
N LYS A 190 11.17 25.79 -4.37
CA LYS A 190 10.30 26.69 -3.62
C LYS A 190 8.84 26.22 -3.66
N SER A 191 8.33 25.90 -4.85
CA SER A 191 6.95 25.40 -5.01
C SER A 191 6.75 24.06 -4.28
N LEU A 192 7.69 23.13 -4.43
CA LEU A 192 7.67 21.82 -3.78
C LEU A 192 7.64 21.97 -2.25
N SER A 193 8.49 22.83 -1.69
CA SER A 193 8.60 23.03 -0.24
C SER A 193 7.30 23.56 0.36
N ILE A 194 6.67 24.55 -0.30
CA ILE A 194 5.39 25.12 0.15
C ILE A 194 4.29 24.06 0.09
N GLN A 195 4.15 23.35 -1.03
CA GLN A 195 3.12 22.32 -1.18
C GLN A 195 3.37 21.12 -0.26
N ALA A 196 4.63 20.82 0.08
CA ALA A 196 4.97 19.74 0.99
C ALA A 196 4.54 20.04 2.44
N GLU A 197 4.66 21.29 2.88
CA GLU A 197 4.18 21.70 4.21
C GLU A 197 2.66 21.73 4.27
N ASP A 198 2.02 22.32 3.26
CA ASP A 198 0.57 22.41 3.14
C ASP A 198 -0.10 21.02 3.12
N LEU A 199 0.49 20.05 2.39
CA LEU A 199 0.01 18.67 2.41
C LEU A 199 0.20 18.00 3.77
N ALA A 200 1.34 18.23 4.46
CA ALA A 200 1.56 17.69 5.80
C ALA A 200 0.48 18.18 6.78
N GLN A 201 0.23 19.49 6.79
CA GLN A 201 -0.79 20.11 7.64
C GLN A 201 -2.19 19.61 7.28
N THR A 202 -2.50 19.47 6.00
CA THR A 202 -3.80 18.94 5.54
C THR A 202 -4.01 17.49 5.98
N LEU A 203 -2.99 16.64 5.86
CA LEU A 203 -3.07 15.25 6.33
C LEU A 203 -3.20 15.18 7.85
N LYS A 204 -2.55 16.09 8.60
CA LYS A 204 -2.74 16.20 10.05
C LYS A 204 -4.16 16.61 10.42
N GLN A 205 -4.72 17.61 9.74
CA GLN A 205 -6.12 18.02 9.96
C GLN A 205 -7.11 16.88 9.68
N LEU A 206 -6.87 16.08 8.62
CA LEU A 206 -7.67 14.90 8.33
C LEU A 206 -7.52 13.80 9.40
N GLU A 207 -6.31 13.59 9.92
CA GLU A 207 -6.06 12.65 11.02
C GLU A 207 -6.83 13.06 12.29
N ASP A 208 -6.77 14.34 12.66
CA ASP A 208 -7.34 14.86 13.92
C ASP A 208 -8.87 14.98 13.86
N ASN A 209 -9.42 15.31 12.69
CA ASN A 209 -10.87 15.46 12.49
C ASN A 209 -11.34 14.88 11.14
N PRO A 210 -11.55 13.55 11.05
CA PRO A 210 -11.98 12.90 9.83
C PRO A 210 -13.41 13.28 9.42
N SER A 211 -13.58 13.81 8.21
CA SER A 211 -14.89 14.15 7.63
C SER A 211 -14.84 14.03 6.10
N PRO A 212 -15.99 13.95 5.40
CA PRO A 212 -16.00 13.96 3.94
C PRO A 212 -15.32 15.21 3.35
N GLN A 213 -15.46 16.36 4.00
CA GLN A 213 -14.86 17.62 3.57
C GLN A 213 -13.33 17.61 3.74
N THR A 214 -12.84 17.28 4.93
CA THR A 214 -11.39 17.22 5.20
C THR A 214 -10.70 16.16 4.33
N LEU A 215 -11.38 15.03 4.07
CA LEU A 215 -10.90 14.00 3.15
C LEU A 215 -10.81 14.50 1.71
N GLY A 216 -11.85 15.16 1.20
CA GLY A 216 -11.85 15.72 -0.15
C GLY A 216 -10.73 16.74 -0.36
N ILE A 217 -10.49 17.60 0.64
CA ILE A 217 -9.37 18.56 0.61
C ILE A 217 -8.02 17.81 0.58
N ALA A 218 -7.83 16.80 1.43
CA ALA A 218 -6.59 16.01 1.46
C ALA A 218 -6.33 15.28 0.13
N GLN A 219 -7.35 14.69 -0.48
CA GLN A 219 -7.25 14.04 -1.79
C GLN A 219 -6.85 15.03 -2.88
N GLN A 220 -7.47 16.22 -2.91
CA GLN A 220 -7.14 17.27 -3.89
C GLN A 220 -5.70 17.80 -3.71
N LYS A 221 -5.29 18.03 -2.46
CA LYS A 221 -3.93 18.49 -2.14
C LYS A 221 -2.89 17.43 -2.49
N LEU A 222 -3.14 16.16 -2.19
CA LEU A 222 -2.26 15.05 -2.57
C LEU A 222 -2.11 14.94 -4.09
N ALA A 223 -3.22 15.00 -4.84
CA ALA A 223 -3.19 14.93 -6.30
C ALA A 223 -2.41 16.10 -6.93
N THR A 224 -2.59 17.31 -6.38
CA THR A 224 -1.81 18.50 -6.79
C THR A 224 -0.33 18.31 -6.49
N PHE A 225 -0.01 17.85 -5.28
CA PHE A 225 1.36 17.60 -4.84
C PHE A 225 2.05 16.54 -5.69
N GLN A 226 1.38 15.42 -6.03
CA GLN A 226 1.94 14.37 -6.89
C GLN A 226 2.35 14.90 -8.27
N LYS A 227 1.57 15.81 -8.87
CA LYS A 227 1.91 16.46 -10.13
C LYS A 227 3.14 17.37 -9.98
N GLN A 228 3.17 18.20 -8.95
CA GLN A 228 4.33 19.07 -8.66
C GLN A 228 5.59 18.24 -8.38
N PHE A 229 5.45 17.15 -7.63
CA PHE A 229 6.55 16.23 -7.30
C PHE A 229 7.17 15.63 -8.57
N GLN A 230 6.35 15.15 -9.50
CA GLN A 230 6.82 14.64 -10.79
C GLN A 230 7.61 15.67 -11.60
N ILE A 231 7.20 16.95 -11.57
CA ILE A 231 7.90 18.03 -12.25
C ILE A 231 9.24 18.30 -11.56
N SER A 232 9.23 18.46 -10.23
CA SER A 232 10.40 18.83 -9.42
C SER A 232 11.48 17.76 -9.42
N MET A 233 11.10 16.48 -9.55
CA MET A 233 12.03 15.35 -9.50
C MET A 233 12.59 14.96 -10.88
N ARG A 234 12.31 15.72 -11.95
CA ARG A 234 12.75 15.35 -13.30
C ARG A 234 14.26 15.18 -13.44
N LEU A 235 15.04 16.10 -12.87
CA LEU A 235 16.50 16.02 -12.92
C LEU A 235 17.02 14.84 -12.09
N GLN A 236 16.52 14.68 -10.86
CA GLN A 236 16.85 13.53 -10.03
C GLN A 236 16.49 12.20 -10.70
N ALA A 237 15.39 12.13 -11.46
CA ALA A 237 14.94 10.92 -12.12
C ALA A 237 15.88 10.46 -13.25
N LEU A 238 16.65 11.37 -13.86
CA LEU A 238 17.66 11.00 -14.87
C LEU A 238 18.82 10.21 -14.24
N GLU A 239 19.13 10.50 -12.98
CA GLU A 239 20.33 10.03 -12.29
C GLU A 239 20.02 8.93 -11.25
N ARG A 240 18.83 8.98 -10.66
CA ARG A 240 18.32 8.07 -9.63
C ARG A 240 16.86 7.67 -9.91
N PRO A 241 16.57 7.04 -11.07
CA PRO A 241 15.20 6.72 -11.49
C PRO A 241 14.47 5.81 -10.49
N TYR A 242 15.17 4.84 -9.89
CA TYR A 242 14.59 3.93 -8.90
C TYR A 242 14.11 4.67 -7.64
N GLN A 243 14.93 5.60 -7.12
CA GLN A 243 14.60 6.38 -5.92
C GLN A 243 13.34 7.22 -6.16
N VAL A 244 13.30 7.95 -7.27
CA VAL A 244 12.13 8.78 -7.63
C VAL A 244 10.89 7.92 -7.85
N SER A 245 11.02 6.75 -8.46
CA SER A 245 9.91 5.80 -8.63
C SER A 245 9.39 5.26 -7.30
N SER A 246 10.27 4.88 -6.36
CA SER A 246 9.88 4.45 -5.00
C SER A 246 9.12 5.55 -4.26
N TRP A 247 9.58 6.80 -4.32
CA TRP A 247 8.85 7.93 -3.74
C TRP A 247 7.47 8.14 -4.37
N GLY A 248 7.38 8.07 -5.70
CA GLY A 248 6.10 8.14 -6.42
C GLY A 248 5.14 7.03 -5.99
N ASN A 249 5.63 5.80 -5.87
CA ASN A 249 4.86 4.65 -5.39
C ASN A 249 4.39 4.85 -3.95
N ARG A 250 5.25 5.34 -3.06
CA ARG A 250 4.88 5.62 -1.66
C ARG A 250 3.86 6.77 -1.54
N LEU A 251 3.88 7.76 -2.44
CA LEU A 251 2.81 8.75 -2.55
C LEU A 251 1.48 8.11 -3.02
N ALA A 252 1.53 7.19 -3.97
CA ALA A 252 0.35 6.43 -4.39
C ALA A 252 -0.19 5.50 -3.27
N SER A 253 0.67 4.96 -2.40
CA SER A 253 0.23 4.26 -1.19
C SER A 253 -0.55 5.16 -0.24
N ILE A 254 -0.17 6.44 -0.09
CA ILE A 254 -0.92 7.42 0.71
C ILE A 254 -2.30 7.64 0.10
N GLU A 255 -2.39 7.81 -1.22
CA GLU A 255 -3.67 7.93 -1.92
C GLU A 255 -4.57 6.71 -1.68
N MET A 256 -4.00 5.50 -1.74
CA MET A 256 -4.71 4.27 -1.43
C MET A 256 -5.24 4.24 0.02
N LEU A 257 -4.48 4.74 0.99
CA LEU A 257 -4.94 4.86 2.37
C LEU A 257 -6.10 5.85 2.50
N LEU A 258 -6.07 6.98 1.78
CA LEU A 258 -7.18 7.94 1.76
C LEU A 258 -8.45 7.30 1.17
N ARG A 259 -8.33 6.56 0.04
CA ARG A 259 -9.46 5.82 -0.56
C ARG A 259 -10.02 4.74 0.38
N TYR A 260 -9.17 4.03 1.11
CA TYR A 260 -9.60 3.06 2.11
C TYR A 260 -10.32 3.75 3.30
N GLY A 261 -9.77 4.86 3.78
CA GLY A 261 -10.34 5.64 4.88
C GLY A 261 -11.72 6.21 4.56
N GLU A 262 -11.99 6.56 3.30
CA GLU A 262 -13.30 7.03 2.85
C GLU A 262 -14.44 6.09 3.23
N ARG A 263 -14.23 4.78 3.10
CA ARG A 263 -15.20 3.75 3.46
C ARG A 263 -15.59 3.78 4.94
N ARG A 264 -14.71 4.28 5.80
CA ARG A 264 -14.93 4.38 7.25
C ARG A 264 -15.59 5.69 7.68
N ILE A 265 -15.58 6.69 6.81
CA ILE A 265 -16.34 7.93 7.04
C ILE A 265 -17.79 7.74 6.58
N ARG A 266 -18.01 6.92 5.53
CA ARG A 266 -19.33 6.69 4.94
C ARG A 266 -20.18 5.62 5.66
N ASN A 267 -19.56 4.71 6.40
CA ASN A 267 -20.21 3.62 7.14
C ASN A 267 -20.16 3.91 8.64
#